data_AF-A0A4Q2UX63-F1
#
_entry.id   AF-A0A4Q2UX63-F1
#
_cell.length_a   1.000
_cell.length_b   1.000
_cell.length_c   1.000
_cell.angle_alpha   90.00
_cell.angle_beta   90.00
_cell.angle_gamma   90.00
#
_symmetry.space_group_name_H-M   'P 1'
#
loop_
_entity.id
_entity.type
_entity.pdbx_description
1 polymer ?
#
loop_
_entity_poly.entity_id
_entity_poly.type
_entity_poly.pdbx_seq_one_letter_code
_entity_poly.pdbx_strand_id
1 'polypeptide(L)'
;TATLSKPEDFLNWEHEFLLQAHRLGLQQHLKSKTFLGDEPAIPDIRKRRYTKTATAQRTIRSHTAESQDGAPDDIQETANGTWSISDLTDQGQKIFQQDLTFYQLQEKVFEKQKTALGTLQDWVIRTVSPSLIQTCCQSHESIYEWHRNLRARCGRTEEDETKDARNRYLTLLRTAPKTVSQAAFKWLDQWEEAMAKGRQREVPETLHNSAWAWDFF
;
A
#
# COMPACT_ATOMS: atom_id res chain seq x y z
N THR A 1 16.31 0.37 -12.24
CA THR A 1 14.93 0.78 -11.90
C THR A 1 14.17 0.97 -13.19
N ALA A 2 13.05 0.26 -13.36
CA ALA A 2 12.20 0.42 -14.54
C ALA A 2 11.56 1.82 -14.58
N THR A 3 11.31 2.34 -15.78
CA THR A 3 10.70 3.66 -16.01
C THR A 3 9.52 3.53 -16.95
N LEU A 4 8.42 4.24 -16.70
CA LEU A 4 7.22 4.22 -17.50
C LEU A 4 7.12 5.48 -18.38
N SER A 5 7.62 5.38 -19.61
CA SER A 5 7.53 6.45 -20.60
C SER A 5 6.57 6.10 -21.75
N LYS A 6 6.46 4.82 -22.07
CA LYS A 6 5.62 4.29 -23.15
C LYS A 6 4.77 3.12 -22.63
N PRO A 7 3.65 2.79 -23.29
CA PRO A 7 2.82 1.65 -22.90
C PRO A 7 3.59 0.32 -22.78
N GLU A 8 4.63 0.13 -23.58
CA GLU A 8 5.46 -1.10 -23.56
C GLU A 8 6.24 -1.27 -22.26
N ASP A 9 6.53 -0.16 -21.58
CA ASP A 9 7.30 -0.18 -20.33
C ASP A 9 6.44 -0.62 -19.14
N PHE A 10 5.11 -0.61 -19.30
CA PHE A 10 4.16 -0.73 -18.20
C PHE A 10 4.36 -2.00 -17.38
N LEU A 11 4.65 -3.14 -18.01
CA LEU A 11 4.74 -4.43 -17.32
C LEU A 11 6.00 -4.54 -16.47
N ASN A 12 7.14 -4.14 -17.02
CA ASN A 12 8.39 -4.09 -16.27
C ASN A 12 8.27 -3.11 -15.10
N TRP A 13 7.61 -1.97 -15.36
CA TRP A 13 7.36 -0.97 -14.32
C TRP A 13 6.38 -1.45 -13.26
N GLU A 14 5.30 -2.13 -13.64
CA GLU A 14 4.27 -2.67 -12.75
C GLU A 14 4.85 -3.77 -11.86
N HIS A 15 5.69 -4.64 -12.42
CA HIS A 15 6.41 -5.64 -11.63
C HIS A 15 7.26 -4.98 -10.54
N GLU A 16 8.05 -3.96 -10.91
CA GLU A 16 8.85 -3.19 -9.95
C GLU A 16 7.99 -2.43 -8.93
N PHE A 17 6.86 -1.86 -9.35
CA PHE A 17 5.91 -1.19 -8.48
C PHE A 17 5.38 -2.16 -7.40
N LEU A 18 4.98 -3.37 -7.80
CA LEU A 18 4.52 -4.41 -6.88
C LEU A 18 5.63 -4.88 -5.93
N LEU A 19 6.87 -4.97 -6.41
CA LEU A 19 8.04 -5.28 -5.57
C LEU A 19 8.32 -4.18 -4.53
N GLN A 20 8.27 -2.90 -4.93
CA GLN A 20 8.43 -1.79 -3.98
C GLN A 20 7.30 -1.77 -2.96
N ALA A 21 6.06 -1.96 -3.39
CA ALA A 21 4.92 -2.04 -2.49
C ALA A 21 5.05 -3.21 -1.49
N HIS A 22 5.58 -4.35 -1.93
CA HIS A 22 5.89 -5.47 -1.04
C HIS A 22 6.95 -5.12 -0.01
N ARG A 23 8.07 -4.52 -0.44
CA ARG A 23 9.16 -4.10 0.44
C ARG A 23 8.70 -3.11 1.51
N LEU A 24 7.74 -2.25 1.17
CA LEU A 24 7.17 -1.25 2.06
C LEU A 24 6.01 -1.79 2.92
N GLY A 25 5.64 -3.07 2.79
CA GLY A 25 4.54 -3.67 3.54
C GLY A 25 3.14 -3.21 3.11
N LEU A 26 3.00 -2.63 1.92
CA LEU A 26 1.76 -2.02 1.41
C LEU A 26 0.87 -2.99 0.61
N GLN A 27 1.22 -4.28 0.52
CA GLN A 27 0.47 -5.25 -0.29
C GLN A 27 -1.00 -5.35 0.10
N GLN A 28 -1.30 -5.32 1.40
CA GLN A 28 -2.68 -5.38 1.86
C GLN A 28 -3.42 -4.09 1.49
N HIS A 29 -2.82 -2.91 1.67
CA HIS A 29 -3.43 -1.63 1.29
C HIS A 29 -3.76 -1.54 -0.20
N LEU A 30 -2.87 -2.02 -1.07
CA LEU A 30 -3.14 -2.08 -2.50
C LEU A 30 -4.26 -3.07 -2.86
N LYS A 31 -4.38 -4.18 -2.12
CA LYS A 31 -5.45 -5.18 -2.34
C LYS A 31 -6.80 -4.71 -1.80
N SER A 32 -6.81 -4.10 -0.63
CA SER A 32 -8.03 -3.61 0.03
C SER A 32 -8.55 -2.30 -0.56
N LYS A 33 -7.76 -1.63 -1.43
CA LYS A 33 -8.09 -0.33 -2.02
C LYS A 33 -8.40 0.71 -0.94
N THR A 34 -7.74 0.57 0.20
CA THR A 34 -8.02 1.39 1.38
C THR A 34 -7.13 2.61 1.36
N PHE A 35 -7.73 3.77 1.59
CA PHE A 35 -6.99 4.96 1.97
C PHE A 35 -6.27 4.73 3.29
N LEU A 36 -5.23 5.53 3.53
CA LEU A 36 -4.67 5.68 4.87
C LEU A 36 -5.83 6.06 5.81
N GLY A 37 -5.97 5.36 6.93
CA GLY A 37 -7.00 5.69 7.92
C GLY A 37 -6.81 7.09 8.47
N ASP A 38 -7.81 7.61 9.19
CA ASP A 38 -7.71 8.93 9.81
C ASP A 38 -6.54 8.99 10.80
N GLU A 39 -5.94 10.17 10.93
CA GLU A 39 -4.93 10.43 11.95
C GLU A 39 -5.52 10.11 13.34
N PRO A 40 -4.83 9.29 14.16
CA PRO A 40 -5.35 8.92 15.46
C PRO A 40 -5.55 10.17 16.32
N ALA A 41 -6.66 10.24 17.05
CA ALA A 41 -6.97 11.37 17.90
C ALA A 41 -6.42 11.16 19.32
N ILE A 42 -5.74 12.18 19.84
CA ILE A 42 -5.25 12.17 21.22
C ILE A 42 -6.43 11.98 22.21
N PRO A 43 -6.31 11.10 23.23
CA PRO A 43 -7.36 10.91 24.20
C PRO A 43 -7.65 12.20 24.99
N ASP A 44 -8.89 12.67 24.94
CA ASP A 44 -9.32 13.85 25.71
C ASP A 44 -9.53 13.52 27.18
N ILE A 45 -8.65 14.05 28.04
CA ILE A 45 -8.65 13.85 29.50
C ILE A 45 -9.97 14.24 30.19
N ARG A 46 -10.80 15.09 29.56
CA ARG A 46 -12.07 15.57 30.11
C ARG A 46 -13.22 14.57 29.94
N LYS A 47 -12.99 13.45 29.24
CA LYS A 47 -14.04 12.45 29.01
C LYS A 47 -14.52 11.88 30.34
N ARG A 48 -15.86 11.80 30.49
CA ARG A 48 -16.56 11.27 31.67
C ARG A 48 -16.07 9.89 32.13
N ARG A 49 -15.50 9.08 31.23
CA ARG A 49 -14.93 7.76 31.54
C ARG A 49 -13.72 7.80 32.48
N TYR A 50 -13.03 8.94 32.57
CA TYR A 50 -11.88 9.13 33.46
C TYR A 50 -12.25 9.81 34.78
N THR A 51 -13.40 10.49 34.80
CA THR A 51 -13.80 11.38 35.90
C THR A 51 -14.96 10.86 36.73
N LYS A 52 -15.69 9.82 36.30
CA LYS A 52 -16.75 9.23 37.12
C LYS A 52 -16.35 7.91 37.77
N THR A 53 -16.61 7.80 39.06
CA THR A 53 -16.74 6.52 39.76
C THR A 53 -18.00 5.80 39.25
N ALA A 54 -17.87 4.54 38.84
CA ALA A 54 -19.00 3.68 38.51
C ALA A 54 -19.68 3.19 39.80
N THR A 55 -20.14 4.10 40.66
CA THR A 55 -20.91 3.74 41.87
C THR A 55 -22.39 3.65 41.51
N ALA A 56 -22.73 2.78 40.55
CA ALA A 56 -24.11 2.53 40.19
C ALA A 56 -24.28 1.09 39.69
N GLN A 57 -24.05 0.09 40.56
CA GLN A 57 -24.79 -1.18 40.53
C GLN A 57 -24.40 -2.12 41.69
N ARG A 58 -25.12 -1.97 42.81
CA ARG A 58 -25.89 -3.02 43.52
C ARG A 58 -26.08 -2.62 44.98
N THR A 59 -27.12 -1.83 45.24
CA THR A 59 -27.76 -1.85 46.56
C THR A 59 -29.23 -2.18 46.33
N ILE A 60 -29.53 -3.47 46.27
CA ILE A 60 -30.90 -3.94 46.52
C ILE A 60 -31.11 -3.77 48.02
N ARG A 61 -31.97 -2.80 48.35
CA ARG A 61 -32.80 -2.65 49.57
C ARG A 61 -32.21 -3.15 50.90
N SER A 62 -32.03 -2.24 51.85
CA SER A 62 -32.96 -2.06 52.99
C SER A 62 -32.51 -0.94 53.95
N HIS A 63 -33.42 0.00 54.16
CA HIS A 63 -33.76 0.74 55.39
C HIS A 63 -32.68 1.38 56.30
N THR A 64 -32.86 2.70 56.45
CA THR A 64 -32.69 3.58 57.64
C THR A 64 -31.32 3.71 58.29
N ALA A 65 -30.69 4.87 58.12
CA ALA A 65 -30.35 5.80 59.20
C ALA A 65 -29.73 7.07 58.62
N GLU A 66 -30.09 8.22 59.19
CA GLU A 66 -29.44 9.52 58.96
C GLU A 66 -27.96 9.44 59.32
N SER A 67 -27.10 9.92 58.42
CA SER A 67 -25.77 10.43 58.75
C SER A 67 -25.41 11.46 57.69
N GLN A 68 -25.10 12.66 58.18
CA GLN A 68 -24.44 13.73 57.45
C GLN A 68 -23.13 13.22 56.83
N ASP A 69 -22.68 13.96 55.83
CA ASP A 69 -21.36 13.87 55.18
C ASP A 69 -21.24 12.82 54.08
N GLY A 70 -21.84 13.15 52.93
CA GLY A 70 -21.42 12.61 51.63
C GLY A 70 -20.80 13.76 50.85
N ALA A 71 -19.47 13.87 50.89
CA ALA A 71 -18.73 14.72 49.97
C ALA A 71 -19.23 14.43 48.54
N PRO A 72 -19.51 15.45 47.71
CA PRO A 72 -19.78 15.20 46.31
C PRO A 72 -18.47 14.70 45.70
N ASP A 73 -18.39 13.40 45.47
CA ASP A 73 -17.31 12.76 44.70
C ASP A 73 -17.46 13.07 43.18
N ASP A 74 -18.05 14.23 42.87
CA ASP A 74 -17.95 14.90 41.59
C ASP A 74 -16.68 15.72 41.66
N ILE A 75 -15.68 15.36 40.87
CA ILE A 75 -14.51 16.20 40.62
C ILE A 75 -15.05 17.58 40.24
N GLN A 76 -14.92 18.55 41.16
CA GLN A 76 -15.29 19.94 40.91
C GLN A 76 -14.46 20.37 39.71
N GLU A 77 -15.14 20.72 38.63
CA GLU A 77 -14.58 21.33 37.44
C GLU A 77 -13.70 22.50 37.89
N THR A 78 -12.38 22.29 37.90
CA THR A 78 -11.46 23.32 38.36
C THR A 78 -11.65 24.51 37.44
N ALA A 79 -12.07 25.64 38.02
CA ALA A 79 -12.49 26.85 37.32
C ALA A 79 -11.39 27.52 36.45
N ASN A 80 -10.25 26.85 36.26
CA ASN A 80 -9.07 27.33 35.54
C ASN A 80 -8.63 26.39 34.42
N GLY A 81 -9.55 25.95 33.55
CA GLY A 81 -9.30 25.59 32.12
C GLY A 81 -8.33 24.45 31.77
N THR A 82 -7.53 23.94 32.72
CA THR A 82 -6.42 23.00 32.50
C THR A 82 -6.63 21.79 33.39
N TRP A 83 -7.11 20.70 32.79
CA TRP A 83 -7.28 19.41 33.44
C TRP A 83 -5.95 18.65 33.44
N SER A 84 -5.58 18.08 34.58
CA SER A 84 -4.38 17.29 34.77
C SER A 84 -4.72 15.84 35.17
N ILE A 85 -3.73 14.94 35.06
CA ILE A 85 -3.91 13.52 35.44
C ILE A 85 -4.28 13.39 36.92
N SER A 86 -3.77 14.29 37.77
CA SER A 86 -4.07 14.33 39.20
C SER A 86 -5.54 14.65 39.51
N ASP A 87 -6.26 15.27 38.57
CA ASP A 87 -7.68 15.60 38.72
C ASP A 87 -8.59 14.40 38.39
N LEU A 88 -8.03 13.26 37.99
CA LEU A 88 -8.77 12.05 37.64
C LEU A 88 -8.88 11.08 38.81
N THR A 89 -9.95 10.28 38.81
CA THR A 89 -10.08 9.11 39.72
C THR A 89 -8.92 8.12 39.52
N ASP A 90 -8.53 7.35 40.54
CA ASP A 90 -7.46 6.33 40.42
C ASP A 90 -7.72 5.32 39.28
N GLN A 91 -8.98 4.93 39.09
CA GLN A 91 -9.38 4.09 37.97
C GLN A 91 -9.29 4.84 36.64
N GLY A 92 -9.74 6.09 36.60
CA GLY A 92 -9.65 6.96 35.43
C GLY A 92 -8.22 7.25 34.97
N GLN A 93 -7.28 7.41 35.90
CA GLN A 93 -5.85 7.55 35.60
C GLN A 93 -5.32 6.31 34.88
N LYS A 94 -5.67 5.10 35.35
CA LYS A 94 -5.26 3.84 34.71
C LYS A 94 -5.83 3.70 33.30
N ILE A 95 -7.13 4.01 33.12
CA ILE A 95 -7.79 3.94 31.80
C ILE A 95 -7.17 4.98 30.86
N PHE A 96 -6.97 6.22 31.30
CA PHE A 96 -6.34 7.28 30.52
C PHE A 96 -4.91 6.90 30.09
N GLN A 97 -4.12 6.34 31.02
CA GLN A 97 -2.77 5.86 30.70
C GLN A 97 -2.80 4.74 29.65
N GLN A 98 -3.75 3.80 29.74
CA GLN A 98 -3.93 2.74 28.76
C GLN A 98 -4.31 3.32 27.38
N ASP A 99 -5.30 4.22 27.34
CA ASP A 99 -5.72 4.89 26.11
C ASP A 99 -4.58 5.68 25.47
N LEU A 100 -3.74 6.35 26.28
CA LEU A 100 -2.57 7.07 25.79
C LEU A 100 -1.53 6.11 25.19
N THR A 101 -1.29 4.94 25.81
CA THR A 101 -0.39 3.92 25.23
C THR A 101 -0.93 3.36 23.92
N PHE A 102 -2.25 3.17 23.81
CA PHE A 102 -2.89 2.71 22.58
C PHE A 102 -2.79 3.77 21.48
N TYR A 103 -3.07 5.03 21.81
CA TYR A 103 -2.87 6.17 20.91
C TYR A 103 -1.44 6.22 20.37
N GLN A 104 -0.42 6.15 21.24
CA GLN A 104 0.99 6.17 20.82
C GLN A 104 1.36 5.01 19.89
N LEU A 105 0.75 3.83 20.10
CA LEU A 105 0.94 2.70 19.20
C LEU A 105 0.27 2.97 17.84
N GLN A 106 -0.96 3.48 17.83
CA GLN A 106 -1.68 3.83 16.61
C GLN A 106 -0.95 4.92 15.82
N GLU A 107 -0.48 5.97 16.48
CA GLU A 107 0.31 7.06 15.89
C GLU A 107 1.59 6.53 15.23
N LYS A 108 2.32 5.64 15.90
CA LYS A 108 3.50 4.99 15.31
C LYS A 108 3.17 4.15 14.09
N VAL A 109 2.05 3.44 14.08
CA VAL A 109 1.61 2.66 12.92
C VAL A 109 1.19 3.58 11.77
N PHE A 110 0.42 4.62 12.07
CA PHE A 110 -0.03 5.62 11.12
C PHE A 110 1.15 6.33 10.44
N GLU A 111 2.11 6.85 11.21
CA GLU A 111 3.28 7.54 10.66
C GLU A 111 4.17 6.61 9.82
N LYS A 112 4.31 5.32 10.20
CA LYS A 112 4.98 4.32 9.36
C LYS A 112 4.25 4.11 8.04
N GLN A 113 2.93 3.99 8.05
CA GLN A 113 2.13 3.81 6.83
C GLN A 113 2.20 5.04 5.93
N LYS A 114 2.05 6.24 6.50
CA LYS A 114 2.20 7.53 5.81
C LYS A 114 3.57 7.66 5.14
N THR A 115 4.64 7.33 5.87
CA THR A 115 6.01 7.36 5.33
C THR A 115 6.19 6.35 4.20
N ALA A 116 5.66 5.14 4.35
CA ALA A 116 5.72 4.10 3.33
C ALA A 116 4.97 4.51 2.06
N LEU A 117 3.77 5.07 2.20
CA LEU A 117 2.98 5.58 1.07
C LEU A 117 3.67 6.74 0.36
N GLY A 118 4.20 7.72 1.11
CA GLY A 118 4.97 8.83 0.54
C GLY A 118 6.19 8.34 -0.23
N THR A 119 6.94 7.37 0.32
CA THR A 119 8.09 6.76 -0.35
C THR A 119 7.69 6.09 -1.68
N LEU A 120 6.55 5.40 -1.72
CA LEU A 120 6.05 4.79 -2.94
C LEU A 120 5.58 5.83 -3.96
N GLN A 121 4.88 6.88 -3.51
CA GLN A 121 4.46 8.00 -4.36
C GLN A 121 5.66 8.71 -5.00
N ASP A 122 6.70 9.02 -4.22
CA ASP A 122 7.93 9.64 -4.72
C ASP A 122 8.61 8.74 -5.76
N TRP A 123 8.62 7.42 -5.52
CA TRP A 123 9.16 6.46 -6.47
C TRP A 123 8.37 6.47 -7.79
N VAL A 124 7.03 6.50 -7.74
CA VAL A 124 6.18 6.60 -8.93
C VAL A 124 6.46 7.91 -9.68
N ILE A 125 6.47 9.05 -8.98
CA ILE A 125 6.73 10.37 -9.59
C ILE A 125 8.10 10.42 -10.28
N ARG A 126 9.11 9.74 -9.72
CA ARG A 126 10.45 9.68 -10.31
C ARG A 126 10.54 8.74 -11.53
N THR A 127 9.73 7.70 -11.57
CA THR A 127 9.85 6.62 -12.57
C THR A 127 8.85 6.74 -13.72
N VAL A 128 7.78 7.50 -13.56
CA VAL A 128 6.75 7.72 -14.57
C VAL A 128 7.01 9.04 -15.32
N SER A 129 6.73 9.06 -16.63
CA SER A 129 6.89 10.28 -17.43
C SER A 129 5.94 11.41 -16.97
N PRO A 130 6.35 12.69 -17.09
CA PRO A 130 5.55 13.83 -16.62
C PRO A 130 4.13 13.90 -17.23
N SER A 131 3.97 13.51 -18.49
CA SER A 131 2.67 13.51 -19.18
C SER A 131 1.70 12.50 -18.59
N LEU A 132 2.19 11.33 -18.19
CA LEU A 132 1.39 10.31 -17.51
C LEU A 132 1.07 10.73 -16.08
N ILE A 133 2.03 11.33 -15.35
CA ILE A 133 1.78 11.87 -14.01
C ILE A 133 0.66 12.89 -14.03
N GLN A 134 0.73 13.89 -14.92
CA GLN A 134 -0.24 14.97 -15.01
C GLN A 134 -1.67 14.49 -15.27
N THR A 135 -1.81 13.33 -15.91
CA THR A 135 -3.11 12.84 -16.38
C THR A 135 -3.63 11.66 -15.58
N CYS A 136 -2.77 10.88 -14.92
CA CYS A 136 -3.13 9.65 -14.23
C CYS A 136 -2.96 9.71 -12.71
N CYS A 137 -2.22 10.70 -12.19
CA CYS A 137 -1.87 10.81 -10.78
C CYS A 137 -2.43 12.11 -10.18
N GLN A 138 -3.69 12.10 -9.72
CA GLN A 138 -4.29 13.28 -9.08
C GLN A 138 -3.91 13.38 -7.60
N SER A 139 -3.76 14.60 -7.07
CA SER A 139 -3.32 14.82 -5.69
C SER A 139 -4.26 14.27 -4.60
N HIS A 140 -5.55 14.12 -4.91
CA HIS A 140 -6.58 13.62 -3.99
C HIS A 140 -6.83 12.10 -4.13
N GLU A 141 -6.20 11.46 -5.11
CA GLU A 141 -6.33 10.03 -5.36
C GLU A 141 -5.31 9.26 -4.52
N SER A 142 -5.65 8.01 -4.17
CA SER A 142 -4.67 7.14 -3.51
C SER A 142 -3.67 6.59 -4.54
N ILE A 143 -2.56 6.06 -4.04
CA ILE A 143 -1.57 5.36 -4.86
C ILE A 143 -2.16 4.18 -5.64
N TYR A 144 -3.25 3.58 -5.14
CA TYR A 144 -3.97 2.52 -5.85
C TYR A 144 -4.71 3.08 -7.07
N GLU A 145 -5.40 4.22 -6.94
CA GLU A 145 -6.04 4.90 -8.06
C GLU A 145 -5.00 5.32 -9.12
N TRP A 146 -3.85 5.85 -8.71
CA TRP A 146 -2.76 6.18 -9.63
C TRP A 146 -2.33 4.96 -10.45
N HIS A 147 -2.06 3.85 -9.78
CA HIS A 147 -1.70 2.59 -10.42
C HIS A 147 -2.80 2.09 -11.38
N ARG A 148 -4.08 2.16 -10.97
CA ARG A 148 -5.21 1.78 -11.81
C ARG A 148 -5.32 2.66 -13.06
N ASN A 149 -5.14 3.97 -12.92
CA ASN A 149 -5.21 4.92 -14.03
C ASN A 149 -4.05 4.71 -15.01
N LEU A 150 -2.84 4.49 -14.48
CA LEU A 150 -1.67 4.12 -15.28
C LEU A 150 -1.89 2.81 -16.03
N ARG A 151 -2.48 1.80 -15.37
CA ARG A 151 -2.88 0.55 -16.03
C ARG A 151 -3.96 0.77 -17.10
N ALA A 152 -4.94 1.63 -16.87
CA ALA A 152 -5.97 1.88 -17.87
C ALA A 152 -5.42 2.57 -19.14
N ARG A 153 -4.38 3.41 -18.98
CA ARG A 153 -3.80 4.19 -20.07
C ARG A 153 -2.62 3.52 -20.77
N CYS A 154 -1.82 2.77 -20.02
CA CYS A 154 -0.60 2.13 -20.49
C CYS A 154 -0.65 0.61 -20.42
N GLY A 155 -1.58 0.06 -19.65
CA GLY A 155 -1.74 -1.38 -19.50
C GLY A 155 -2.10 -2.01 -20.82
N ARG A 156 -1.20 -2.88 -21.26
CA ARG A 156 -1.43 -3.81 -22.36
C ARG A 156 -2.24 -4.99 -21.83
N THR A 157 -3.13 -5.51 -22.65
CA THR A 157 -3.83 -6.75 -22.35
C THR A 157 -2.86 -7.94 -22.47
N GLU A 158 -3.18 -9.08 -21.84
CA GLU A 158 -2.39 -10.31 -22.05
C GLU A 158 -2.34 -10.71 -23.54
N GLU A 159 -3.36 -10.36 -24.31
CA GLU A 159 -3.42 -10.57 -25.76
C GLU A 159 -2.42 -9.69 -26.52
N ASP A 160 -2.27 -8.43 -26.12
CA ASP A 160 -1.26 -7.53 -26.68
C ASP A 160 0.16 -8.04 -26.40
N GLU A 161 0.39 -8.63 -25.21
CA GLU A 161 1.67 -9.23 -24.85
C GLU A 161 1.97 -10.51 -25.63
N THR A 162 0.98 -11.39 -25.76
CA THR A 162 1.12 -12.63 -26.55
C THR A 162 1.45 -12.27 -27.99
N LYS A 163 0.80 -11.23 -28.53
CA LYS A 163 1.06 -10.71 -29.87
C LYS A 163 2.44 -10.07 -29.98
N ASP A 164 2.90 -9.32 -28.99
CA ASP A 164 4.25 -8.74 -28.98
C ASP A 164 5.35 -9.81 -28.88
N ALA A 165 5.19 -10.78 -27.98
CA ALA A 165 6.10 -11.92 -27.84
C ALA A 165 6.21 -12.71 -29.15
N ARG A 166 5.07 -12.96 -29.81
CA ARG A 166 5.02 -13.57 -31.14
C ARG A 166 5.68 -12.70 -32.21
N ASN A 167 5.42 -11.39 -32.23
CA ASN A 167 6.05 -10.46 -33.17
C ASN A 167 7.56 -10.39 -32.98
N ARG A 168 8.04 -10.45 -31.73
CA ARG A 168 9.46 -10.42 -31.39
C ARG A 168 10.15 -11.71 -31.81
N TYR A 169 9.51 -12.86 -31.59
CA TYR A 169 9.92 -14.15 -32.16
C TYR A 169 10.09 -14.06 -33.69
N LEU A 170 9.05 -13.62 -34.40
CA LEU A 170 9.08 -13.50 -35.87
C LEU A 170 10.12 -12.49 -36.37
N THR A 171 10.33 -11.41 -35.62
CA THR A 171 11.31 -10.38 -35.98
C THR A 171 12.73 -10.92 -35.83
N LEU A 172 13.04 -11.59 -34.72
CA LEU A 172 14.35 -12.19 -34.51
C LEU A 172 14.61 -13.32 -35.51
N LEU A 173 13.59 -14.10 -35.85
CA LEU A 173 13.71 -15.11 -36.90
C LEU A 173 14.11 -14.50 -38.25
N ARG A 174 13.50 -13.36 -38.62
CA ARG A 174 13.85 -12.62 -39.85
C ARG A 174 15.24 -11.99 -39.81
N THR A 175 15.71 -11.59 -38.64
CA THR A 175 17.02 -10.97 -38.46
C THR A 175 18.12 -11.97 -38.09
N ALA A 176 17.82 -13.28 -38.16
CA ALA A 176 18.77 -14.34 -37.87
C ALA A 176 20.06 -14.17 -38.70
N PRO A 177 21.23 -14.02 -38.04
CA PRO A 177 22.48 -13.83 -38.74
C PRO A 177 22.87 -15.10 -39.51
N LYS A 178 23.22 -14.91 -40.78
CA LYS A 178 23.58 -16.01 -41.70
C LYS A 178 25.02 -16.51 -41.53
N THR A 179 25.82 -15.80 -40.74
CA THR A 179 27.24 -16.11 -40.50
C THR A 179 27.56 -15.99 -39.02
N VAL A 180 28.49 -16.83 -38.56
CA VAL A 180 28.98 -16.80 -37.19
C VAL A 180 29.80 -15.52 -37.00
N SER A 181 29.33 -14.63 -36.12
CA SER A 181 29.94 -13.34 -35.83
C SER A 181 29.60 -12.89 -34.41
N GLN A 182 30.24 -11.83 -33.92
CA GLN A 182 29.86 -11.23 -32.63
C GLN A 182 28.39 -10.78 -32.58
N ALA A 183 27.83 -10.39 -33.73
CA ALA A 183 26.40 -10.07 -33.85
C ALA A 183 25.52 -11.31 -33.71
N ALA A 184 26.01 -12.49 -34.10
CA ALA A 184 25.30 -13.76 -33.93
C ALA A 184 25.16 -14.16 -32.46
N PHE A 185 26.19 -13.98 -31.65
CA PHE A 185 26.09 -14.23 -30.20
C PHE A 185 25.11 -13.26 -29.53
N LYS A 186 25.16 -11.96 -29.87
CA LYS A 186 24.18 -11.00 -29.35
C LYS A 186 22.74 -11.33 -29.77
N TRP A 187 22.57 -11.81 -30.99
CA TRP A 187 21.26 -12.26 -31.48
C TRP A 187 20.80 -13.52 -30.72
N LEU A 188 21.70 -14.46 -30.42
CA LEU A 188 21.38 -15.66 -29.63
C LEU A 188 20.90 -15.29 -28.22
N ASP A 189 21.58 -14.36 -27.54
CA ASP A 189 21.12 -13.87 -26.23
C ASP A 189 19.70 -13.28 -26.31
N GLN A 190 19.42 -12.49 -27.35
CA GLN A 190 18.10 -11.91 -27.60
C GLN A 190 17.05 -12.97 -27.97
N TRP A 191 17.45 -14.00 -28.70
CA TRP A 191 16.60 -15.14 -29.07
C TRP A 191 16.22 -15.96 -27.84
N GLU A 192 17.18 -16.27 -26.97
CA GLU A 192 16.93 -16.98 -25.72
C GLU A 192 15.99 -16.20 -24.80
N GLU A 193 16.20 -14.88 -24.68
CA GLU A 193 15.33 -14.00 -23.91
C GLU A 193 13.90 -13.99 -24.50
N ALA A 194 13.76 -13.89 -25.82
CA ALA A 194 12.45 -13.91 -26.49
C ALA A 194 11.74 -15.26 -26.33
N MET A 195 12.48 -16.37 -26.41
CA MET A 195 11.94 -17.72 -26.20
C MET A 195 11.51 -17.96 -24.75
N ALA A 196 12.28 -17.45 -23.78
CA ALA A 196 11.90 -17.54 -22.36
C ALA A 196 10.62 -16.75 -22.08
N LYS A 197 10.52 -15.52 -22.61
CA LYS A 197 9.30 -14.69 -22.52
C LYS A 197 8.11 -15.34 -23.23
N GLY A 198 8.32 -15.88 -24.43
CA GLY A 198 7.26 -16.57 -25.19
C GLY A 198 6.73 -17.80 -24.45
N ARG A 199 7.60 -18.61 -23.85
CA ARG A 199 7.19 -19.76 -23.03
C ARG A 199 6.41 -19.35 -21.79
N GLN A 200 6.84 -18.30 -21.11
CA GLN A 200 6.12 -17.75 -19.96
C GLN A 200 4.70 -17.28 -20.32
N ARG A 201 4.49 -16.84 -21.57
CA ARG A 201 3.22 -16.35 -22.10
C ARG A 201 2.46 -17.36 -22.96
N GLU A 202 2.89 -18.62 -22.95
CA GLU A 202 2.26 -19.72 -23.68
C GLU A 202 2.12 -19.49 -25.20
N VAL A 203 3.06 -18.74 -25.80
CA VAL A 203 3.08 -18.53 -27.26
C VAL A 203 3.38 -19.87 -27.97
N PRO A 204 2.46 -20.39 -28.83
CA PRO A 204 2.55 -21.74 -29.40
C PRO A 204 3.89 -22.05 -30.07
N GLU A 205 4.45 -21.09 -30.80
CA GLU A 205 5.72 -21.22 -31.52
C GLU A 205 6.93 -21.44 -30.60
N THR A 206 6.82 -21.06 -29.32
CA THR A 206 7.93 -21.10 -28.36
C THR A 206 7.86 -22.26 -27.37
N LEU A 207 6.72 -22.96 -27.32
CA LEU A 207 6.43 -24.02 -26.34
C LEU A 207 7.14 -25.33 -26.63
N HIS A 208 7.23 -25.72 -27.90
CA HIS A 208 7.78 -27.00 -28.31
C HIS A 208 8.94 -26.81 -29.28
N ASN A 209 10.03 -27.55 -29.07
CA ASN A 209 11.19 -27.50 -29.98
C ASN A 209 10.80 -27.85 -31.42
N SER A 210 9.86 -28.77 -31.61
CA SER A 210 9.34 -29.13 -32.94
C SER A 210 8.60 -27.98 -33.65
N ALA A 211 8.16 -26.95 -32.92
CA ALA A 211 7.41 -25.83 -33.48
C ALA A 211 8.33 -24.76 -34.12
N TRP A 212 9.58 -24.66 -33.71
CA TRP A 212 10.53 -23.64 -34.20
C TRP A 212 11.84 -24.22 -34.76
N ALA A 213 12.16 -25.50 -34.50
CA ALA A 213 13.40 -26.09 -34.98
C ALA A 213 13.53 -26.07 -36.51
N TRP A 214 12.41 -26.17 -37.24
CA TRP A 214 12.38 -26.12 -38.70
C TRP A 214 12.56 -24.72 -39.27
N ASP A 215 12.42 -23.67 -38.46
CA ASP A 215 12.52 -22.30 -38.95
C ASP A 215 13.98 -21.88 -39.28
N PHE A 216 14.95 -22.72 -38.94
CA PHE A 216 16.39 -22.51 -39.14
C PHE A 216 17.03 -23.45 -40.17
N PHE A 217 16.24 -24.28 -40.85
CA PHE A 217 16.68 -25.19 -41.92
C PHE A 217 16.12 -24.75 -43.27
#